data_AF-A0A5C6FJ37-F1
#
_entry.id   AF-A0A5C6FJ37-F1
#
_cell.length_a   1.000
_cell.length_b   1.000
_cell.length_c   1.000
_cell.angle_alpha   90.00
_cell.angle_beta   90.00
_cell.angle_gamma   90.00
#
_symmetry.space_group_name_H-M   'P 1'
#
loop_
_entity.id
_entity.type
_entity.pdbx_description
1 polymer ?
#
loop_
_entity_poly.entity_id
_entity_poly.type
_entity_poly.pdbx_seq_one_letter_code
_entity_poly.pdbx_strand_id
1 'polypeptide(L)'
;MNKREETTTKVECPSCGYKAKRVSTSTIGALLDDELAEQYVTDSQSCCATEGAGCASIKEDTGWRFCPSQNCDVVYFTEQGDRQFTKSQLKVSVGVKESSGERPLCYCFGHSVGSIKEELGTKNRSDALDDIRARMKDPGCHCETSNPSGSCCLGSVTKGIAIAQEEMRMHDSTVTLASTTKSSTGRGEVIAKIGTIVSAFMASACCWLPLIMLAIGVSGAGIAATLEMYRPLFIVITFGFLGAAFYFTYRPKIASAEAEHDCCPTESAKAEDCCAPTGKHRFSMMALNKVMLWGVTVLAVAFLFFPSYVGMFLRVGDDAALSESMNQAVFKIEGMTCEGCSNILAESIRAVPGILAVNVNFEAGEATVGAETCCAVPEIEVLEAIKLAGFKGKQLSLKK
;
A
#
# COMPACT_ATOMS: atom_id res chain seq x y z
N MET A 1 47.82 32.30 -6.26
CA MET A 1 46.40 31.92 -6.36
C MET A 1 46.30 30.40 -6.22
N ASN A 2 45.75 29.89 -5.11
CA ASN A 2 45.48 28.45 -5.00
C ASN A 2 44.18 28.12 -5.75
N LYS A 3 44.33 27.37 -6.84
CA LYS A 3 43.19 26.80 -7.57
C LYS A 3 42.66 25.66 -6.70
N ARG A 4 41.53 25.86 -6.02
CA ARG A 4 40.79 24.73 -5.43
C ARG A 4 40.32 23.88 -6.61
N GLU A 5 40.87 22.68 -6.73
CA GLU A 5 40.26 21.65 -7.56
C GLU A 5 38.95 21.25 -6.87
N GLU A 6 37.82 21.47 -7.55
CA GLU A 6 36.54 20.92 -7.14
C GLU A 6 36.60 19.41 -7.39
N THR A 7 37.04 18.66 -6.38
CA THR A 7 37.12 17.20 -6.42
C THR A 7 35.72 16.60 -6.47
N THR A 8 35.20 16.37 -7.67
CA THR A 8 33.89 15.77 -7.92
C THR A 8 33.83 14.38 -7.31
N THR A 9 32.99 14.19 -6.29
CA THR A 9 32.83 12.89 -5.61
C THR A 9 32.23 11.85 -6.55
N LYS A 10 33.00 10.81 -6.91
CA LYS A 10 32.59 9.74 -7.83
C LYS A 10 31.57 8.81 -7.15
N VAL A 11 30.27 9.02 -7.39
CA VAL A 11 29.18 8.13 -6.89
C VAL A 11 28.87 6.98 -7.86
N GLU A 12 29.32 7.10 -9.11
CA GLU A 12 29.19 6.10 -10.16
C GLU A 12 30.55 5.47 -10.46
N CYS A 13 30.56 4.19 -10.86
CA CYS A 13 31.79 3.47 -11.16
C CYS A 13 32.51 4.10 -12.38
N PRO A 14 33.79 4.52 -12.27
CA PRO A 14 34.50 5.19 -13.36
C PRO A 14 34.69 4.30 -14.60
N SER A 15 34.64 2.97 -14.44
CA SER A 15 34.78 2.01 -15.55
C SER A 15 33.48 1.74 -16.31
N CYS A 16 32.30 1.87 -15.70
CA CYS A 16 31.04 1.43 -16.32
C CYS A 16 29.81 2.33 -16.07
N GLY A 17 29.97 3.47 -15.39
CA GLY A 17 28.87 4.40 -15.07
C GLY A 17 27.83 3.87 -14.08
N TYR A 18 27.98 2.63 -13.57
CA TYR A 18 26.96 2.05 -12.70
C TYR A 18 26.98 2.69 -11.30
N LYS A 19 25.80 3.06 -10.79
CA LYS A 19 25.62 3.64 -9.45
C LYS A 19 26.13 2.72 -8.34
N ALA A 20 27.15 3.18 -7.61
CA ALA A 20 27.83 2.38 -6.61
C ALA A 20 27.22 2.51 -5.20
N LYS A 21 27.51 1.52 -4.34
CA LYS A 21 27.13 1.50 -2.92
C LYS A 21 28.31 1.93 -2.05
N ARG A 22 28.06 2.50 -0.87
CA ARG A 22 29.13 2.70 0.15
C ARG A 22 29.59 1.36 0.71
N VAL A 23 30.87 1.27 1.10
CA VAL A 23 31.47 0.09 1.72
C VAL A 23 32.53 0.54 2.74
N SER A 24 32.70 -0.20 3.84
CA SER A 24 33.66 0.16 4.88
C SER A 24 35.10 -0.22 4.49
N THR A 25 36.07 0.42 5.14
CA THR A 25 37.49 0.04 5.02
C THR A 25 37.76 -1.35 5.60
N SER A 26 37.00 -1.77 6.63
CA SER A 26 37.07 -3.12 7.21
C SER A 26 36.59 -4.20 6.25
N THR A 27 35.56 -3.95 5.44
CA THR A 27 35.14 -4.87 4.36
C THR A 27 36.25 -5.05 3.34
N ILE A 28 36.89 -3.95 2.93
CA ILE A 28 37.94 -3.99 1.90
C ILE A 28 39.18 -4.73 2.44
N GLY A 29 39.71 -4.32 3.59
CA GLY A 29 40.90 -4.93 4.18
C GLY A 29 40.75 -6.42 4.51
N ALA A 30 39.53 -6.88 4.85
CA ALA A 30 39.27 -8.30 5.10
C ALA A 30 39.23 -9.16 3.81
N LEU A 31 38.94 -8.55 2.65
CA LEU A 31 38.63 -9.27 1.41
C LEU A 31 39.67 -9.09 0.30
N LEU A 32 40.54 -8.09 0.37
CA LEU A 32 41.72 -8.00 -0.50
C LEU A 32 42.70 -9.14 -0.24
N ASP A 33 43.41 -9.55 -1.29
CA ASP A 33 44.54 -10.49 -1.19
C ASP A 33 45.61 -9.96 -0.22
N ASP A 34 46.33 -10.86 0.46
CA ASP A 34 47.17 -10.50 1.62
C ASP A 34 48.23 -9.43 1.31
N GLU A 35 48.91 -9.54 0.16
CA GLU A 35 49.89 -8.55 -0.33
C GLU A 35 49.27 -7.14 -0.51
N LEU A 36 48.04 -7.08 -1.02
CA LEU A 36 47.31 -5.82 -1.24
C LEU A 36 46.66 -5.31 0.06
N ALA A 37 46.31 -6.20 0.99
CA ALA A 37 45.79 -5.84 2.30
C ALA A 37 46.87 -5.16 3.16
N GLU A 38 48.11 -5.64 3.14
CA GLU A 38 49.25 -4.99 3.82
C GLU A 38 49.52 -3.58 3.26
N GLN A 39 49.49 -3.42 1.93
CA GLN A 39 49.60 -2.11 1.28
C GLN A 39 48.42 -1.18 1.64
N TYR A 40 47.20 -1.71 1.70
CA TYR A 40 46.02 -0.95 2.07
C TYR A 40 46.03 -0.47 3.53
N VAL A 41 46.51 -1.31 4.46
CA VAL A 41 46.62 -0.97 5.89
C VAL A 41 47.70 0.09 6.10
N THR A 42 48.86 -0.02 5.44
CA THR A 42 49.95 0.98 5.55
C THR A 42 49.53 2.34 4.99
N ASP A 43 48.85 2.38 3.84
CA ASP A 43 48.34 3.65 3.28
C ASP A 43 47.21 4.27 4.11
N SER A 44 46.32 3.46 4.69
CA SER A 44 45.25 3.98 5.57
C SER A 44 45.79 4.48 6.92
N GLN A 45 46.90 3.92 7.40
CA GLN A 45 47.65 4.43 8.56
C GLN A 45 48.47 5.69 8.23
N SER A 46 48.85 5.94 6.97
CA SER A 46 49.46 7.21 6.54
C SER A 46 48.56 8.43 6.77
N CYS A 47 47.24 8.24 6.91
CA CYS A 47 46.29 9.30 7.28
C CYS A 47 46.20 9.54 8.81
N CYS A 48 46.81 8.69 9.63
CA CYS A 48 46.78 8.75 11.10
C CYS A 48 48.06 9.31 11.72
N ALA A 49 48.96 9.90 10.92
CA ALA A 49 50.23 10.46 11.36
C ALA A 49 50.11 11.89 11.95
N THR A 50 49.29 12.04 12.99
CA THR A 50 49.45 13.13 13.98
C THR A 50 49.33 12.56 15.39
N GLU A 51 50.34 12.81 16.22
CA GLU A 51 50.51 12.20 17.53
C GLU A 51 49.36 12.57 18.49
N GLY A 52 48.86 11.57 19.25
CA GLY A 52 48.15 11.81 20.52
C GLY A 52 46.63 11.57 20.57
N ALA A 53 45.96 11.19 19.49
CA ALA A 53 44.54 10.80 19.53
C ALA A 53 44.37 9.29 19.23
N GLY A 54 43.76 8.56 20.16
CA GLY A 54 43.54 7.12 20.01
C GLY A 54 42.61 6.77 18.84
N CYS A 55 42.77 5.57 18.29
CA CYS A 55 42.06 5.08 17.09
C CYS A 55 40.54 5.20 17.22
N ALA A 56 39.96 6.28 16.67
CA ALA A 56 38.53 6.45 16.57
C ALA A 56 37.95 5.45 15.56
N SER A 57 36.90 4.73 15.95
CA SER A 57 36.17 3.85 15.03
C SER A 57 35.49 4.70 13.94
N ILE A 58 36.01 4.64 12.71
CA ILE A 58 35.52 5.44 11.59
C ILE A 58 34.17 4.88 11.11
N LYS A 59 33.09 5.31 11.79
CA LYS A 59 31.68 5.21 11.32
C LYS A 59 31.33 6.24 10.24
N GLU A 60 32.31 7.01 9.78
CA GLU A 60 32.15 8.07 8.78
C GLU A 60 32.19 7.51 7.35
N ASP A 61 31.88 8.36 6.38
CA ASP A 61 31.91 8.03 4.96
C ASP A 61 33.36 7.81 4.50
N THR A 62 33.77 6.55 4.39
CA THR A 62 35.15 6.13 4.12
C THR A 62 35.71 6.56 2.76
N GLY A 63 34.88 7.19 1.91
CA GLY A 63 35.21 7.51 0.53
C GLY A 63 35.31 6.30 -0.38
N TRP A 64 34.91 5.10 0.08
CA TRP A 64 34.99 3.86 -0.71
C TRP A 64 33.63 3.38 -1.22
N ARG A 65 33.64 2.88 -2.46
CA ARG A 65 32.43 2.49 -3.20
C ARG A 65 32.55 1.10 -3.82
N PHE A 66 31.51 0.29 -3.65
CA PHE A 66 31.33 -1.02 -4.27
C PHE A 66 30.50 -0.92 -5.56
N CYS A 67 31.02 -1.45 -6.66
CA CYS A 67 30.35 -1.53 -7.96
C CYS A 67 29.57 -2.85 -8.12
N PRO A 68 28.22 -2.83 -8.09
CA PRO A 68 27.41 -4.05 -8.20
C PRO A 68 27.14 -4.50 -9.65
N SER A 69 27.70 -3.82 -10.67
CA SER A 69 27.51 -4.19 -12.08
C SER A 69 28.18 -5.53 -12.38
N GLN A 70 27.46 -6.44 -13.05
CA GLN A 70 27.95 -7.78 -13.39
C GLN A 70 29.02 -7.74 -14.49
N ASN A 71 28.83 -6.89 -15.50
CA ASN A 71 29.70 -6.77 -16.68
C ASN A 71 30.86 -5.77 -16.45
N CYS A 72 31.42 -5.72 -15.24
CA CYS A 72 32.48 -4.78 -14.89
C CYS A 72 33.42 -5.42 -13.85
N ASP A 73 34.71 -5.46 -14.15
CA ASP A 73 35.70 -6.11 -13.28
C ASP A 73 36.05 -5.28 -12.04
N VAL A 74 35.81 -3.96 -12.04
CA VAL A 74 35.99 -3.11 -10.86
C VAL A 74 35.01 -3.52 -9.77
N VAL A 75 35.53 -3.90 -8.61
CA VAL A 75 34.78 -4.24 -7.39
C VAL A 75 34.68 -3.03 -6.48
N TYR A 76 35.83 -2.45 -6.12
CA TYR A 76 35.92 -1.28 -5.26
C TYR A 76 36.59 -0.11 -5.97
N PHE A 77 36.22 1.12 -5.62
CA PHE A 77 36.91 2.33 -6.05
C PHE A 77 36.74 3.47 -5.03
N THR A 78 37.61 4.47 -5.11
CA THR A 78 37.53 5.68 -4.27
C THR A 78 36.68 6.79 -4.90
N GLU A 79 35.96 7.55 -4.06
CA GLU A 79 35.21 8.75 -4.47
C GLU A 79 36.11 9.90 -4.91
N GLN A 80 37.33 9.93 -4.38
CA GLN A 80 38.38 10.90 -4.68
C GLN A 80 39.68 10.14 -5.02
N GLY A 81 40.42 10.61 -6.03
CA GLY A 81 41.54 9.88 -6.62
C GLY A 81 41.12 8.74 -7.54
N ASP A 82 42.08 7.92 -7.96
CA ASP A 82 41.92 6.89 -9.00
C ASP A 82 42.23 5.46 -8.51
N ARG A 83 42.17 5.23 -7.18
CA ARG A 83 42.35 3.89 -6.62
C ARG A 83 41.11 3.03 -6.86
N GLN A 84 41.34 1.84 -7.39
CA GLN A 84 40.32 0.83 -7.65
C GLN A 84 40.89 -0.58 -7.45
N PHE A 85 40.03 -1.52 -7.08
CA PHE A 85 40.35 -2.94 -6.93
C PHE A 85 39.41 -3.78 -7.81
N THR A 86 39.96 -4.77 -8.50
CA THR A 86 39.22 -5.63 -9.44
C THR A 86 38.90 -7.02 -8.85
N LYS A 87 38.08 -7.81 -9.56
CA LYS A 87 37.72 -9.19 -9.16
C LYS A 87 38.92 -10.08 -8.82
N SER A 88 40.05 -9.90 -9.50
CA SER A 88 41.26 -10.72 -9.36
C SER A 88 42.17 -10.29 -8.21
N GLN A 89 41.75 -9.31 -7.41
CA GLN A 89 42.50 -8.76 -6.26
C GLN A 89 41.80 -9.06 -4.93
N LEU A 90 40.82 -9.97 -4.95
CA LEU A 90 40.01 -10.36 -3.80
C LEU A 90 40.12 -11.87 -3.56
N LYS A 91 40.24 -12.22 -2.27
CA LYS A 91 40.27 -13.59 -1.74
C LYS A 91 39.02 -14.42 -2.04
N VAL A 92 37.92 -13.77 -2.43
CA VAL A 92 36.61 -14.39 -2.66
C VAL A 92 36.03 -13.95 -4.00
N SER A 93 35.39 -14.88 -4.71
CA SER A 93 34.64 -14.56 -5.92
C SER A 93 33.44 -13.67 -5.58
N VAL A 94 33.17 -12.67 -6.43
CA VAL A 94 32.13 -11.67 -6.15
C VAL A 94 30.87 -12.08 -6.87
N GLY A 95 29.97 -12.82 -6.20
CA GLY A 95 28.85 -13.52 -6.86
C GLY A 95 27.93 -12.67 -7.76
N VAL A 96 27.77 -11.36 -7.50
CA VAL A 96 27.01 -10.44 -8.40
C VAL A 96 27.74 -10.09 -9.71
N LYS A 97 29.02 -10.46 -9.82
CA LYS A 97 29.91 -10.32 -10.99
C LYS A 97 30.24 -11.66 -11.66
N GLU A 98 29.64 -12.74 -11.18
CA GLU A 98 29.79 -14.06 -11.77
C GLU A 98 28.52 -14.41 -12.57
N SER A 99 28.68 -14.90 -13.79
CA SER A 99 27.59 -15.37 -14.66
C SER A 99 27.42 -16.89 -14.64
N SER A 100 28.47 -17.62 -14.25
CA SER A 100 28.52 -19.09 -14.19
C SER A 100 29.11 -19.58 -12.87
N GLY A 101 29.08 -20.90 -12.66
CA GLY A 101 29.54 -21.54 -11.42
C GLY A 101 28.63 -21.25 -10.22
N GLU A 102 29.22 -21.33 -9.02
CA GLU A 102 28.50 -21.24 -7.74
C GLU A 102 27.77 -19.91 -7.54
N ARG A 103 28.44 -18.78 -7.84
CA ARG A 103 27.96 -17.41 -7.60
C ARG A 103 27.54 -17.19 -6.13
N PRO A 104 28.49 -16.97 -5.21
CA PRO A 104 28.22 -16.87 -3.77
C PRO A 104 27.31 -15.68 -3.40
N LEU A 105 26.37 -15.93 -2.49
CA LEU A 105 25.35 -14.97 -2.05
C LEU A 105 25.44 -14.68 -0.54
N CYS A 106 25.68 -15.72 0.28
CA CYS A 106 25.91 -15.60 1.71
C CYS A 106 27.29 -16.17 2.09
N TYR A 107 28.27 -15.27 2.19
CA TYR A 107 29.67 -15.60 2.47
C TYR A 107 29.88 -16.16 3.89
N CYS A 108 29.05 -15.78 4.87
CA CYS A 108 29.11 -16.33 6.23
C CYS A 108 28.75 -17.83 6.31
N PHE A 109 27.86 -18.29 5.42
CA PHE A 109 27.11 -19.53 5.62
C PHE A 109 27.11 -20.49 4.41
N GLY A 110 27.79 -20.11 3.33
CA GLY A 110 28.03 -20.96 2.16
C GLY A 110 26.93 -20.97 1.09
N HIS A 111 25.87 -20.16 1.22
CA HIS A 111 24.79 -20.15 0.21
C HIS A 111 25.21 -19.45 -1.08
N SER A 112 25.01 -20.14 -2.20
CA SER A 112 25.35 -19.72 -3.55
C SER A 112 24.11 -19.87 -4.46
N VAL A 113 24.16 -19.38 -5.71
CA VAL A 113 23.10 -19.73 -6.68
C VAL A 113 23.17 -21.23 -7.04
N GLY A 114 24.36 -21.84 -7.02
CA GLY A 114 24.58 -23.27 -7.19
C GLY A 114 23.86 -24.12 -6.13
N SER A 115 24.13 -23.86 -4.85
CA SER A 115 23.52 -24.59 -3.73
C SER A 115 21.99 -24.44 -3.71
N ILE A 116 21.47 -23.26 -4.06
CA ILE A 116 20.03 -23.01 -4.15
C ILE A 116 19.40 -23.78 -5.32
N LYS A 117 20.08 -23.93 -6.47
CA LYS A 117 19.60 -24.80 -7.55
C LYS A 117 19.55 -26.27 -7.11
N GLU A 118 20.55 -26.73 -6.37
CA GLU A 118 20.57 -28.10 -5.82
C GLU A 118 19.42 -28.33 -4.82
N GLU A 119 19.16 -27.38 -3.91
CA GLU A 119 17.99 -27.43 -3.02
C GLU A 119 16.68 -27.47 -3.82
N LEU A 120 16.52 -26.61 -4.82
CA LEU A 120 15.30 -26.56 -5.62
C LEU A 120 15.12 -27.84 -6.46
N GLY A 121 16.19 -28.42 -7.01
CA GLY A 121 16.14 -29.66 -7.77
C GLY A 121 15.84 -30.90 -6.92
N THR A 122 16.24 -30.91 -5.65
CA THR A 122 16.03 -32.03 -4.72
C THR A 122 14.74 -31.93 -3.90
N LYS A 123 14.38 -30.72 -3.44
CA LYS A 123 13.26 -30.47 -2.50
C LYS A 123 12.07 -29.73 -3.14
N ASN A 124 12.19 -29.23 -4.37
CA ASN A 124 11.25 -28.29 -5.00
C ASN A 124 11.04 -26.97 -4.22
N ARG A 125 11.92 -26.66 -3.27
CA ARG A 125 11.94 -25.40 -2.49
C ARG A 125 13.37 -25.12 -2.03
N SER A 126 13.67 -23.85 -1.72
CA SER A 126 14.93 -23.48 -1.07
C SER A 126 14.67 -23.14 0.39
N ASP A 127 15.47 -23.71 1.30
CA ASP A 127 15.42 -23.44 2.74
C ASP A 127 16.43 -22.35 3.15
N ALA A 128 17.28 -21.90 2.21
CA ALA A 128 18.42 -21.00 2.44
C ALA A 128 18.09 -19.73 3.25
N LEU A 129 16.95 -19.06 3.00
CA LEU A 129 16.58 -17.85 3.75
C LEU A 129 16.26 -18.13 5.22
N ASP A 130 15.70 -19.30 5.54
CA ASP A 130 15.30 -19.66 6.90
C ASP A 130 16.49 -20.23 7.67
N ASP A 131 17.34 -21.01 7.02
CA ASP A 131 18.63 -21.43 7.56
C ASP A 131 19.55 -20.23 7.88
N ILE A 132 19.65 -19.23 7.01
CA ILE A 132 20.42 -18.00 7.31
C ILE A 132 19.84 -17.29 8.53
N ARG A 133 18.51 -17.17 8.64
CA ARG A 133 17.86 -16.52 9.80
C ARG A 133 18.06 -17.29 11.11
N ALA A 134 18.17 -18.62 11.04
CA ALA A 134 18.52 -19.45 12.19
C ALA A 134 19.98 -19.21 12.60
N ARG A 135 20.93 -19.39 11.66
CA ARG A 135 22.37 -19.25 11.93
C ARG A 135 22.81 -17.82 12.28
N MET A 136 22.04 -16.80 11.88
CA MET A 136 22.23 -15.41 12.31
C MET A 136 22.00 -15.19 13.82
N LYS A 137 21.26 -16.07 14.52
CA LYS A 137 21.06 -15.97 15.98
C LYS A 137 22.20 -16.62 16.76
N ASP A 138 22.65 -17.78 16.28
CA ASP A 138 23.72 -18.61 16.85
C ASP A 138 24.26 -19.47 15.68
N PRO A 139 25.56 -19.41 15.31
CA PRO A 139 26.66 -18.70 15.96
C PRO A 139 26.75 -17.19 15.69
N GLY A 140 25.85 -16.62 14.88
CA GLY A 140 25.92 -15.23 14.44
C GLY A 140 26.56 -15.08 13.05
N CYS A 141 26.70 -13.83 12.57
CA CYS A 141 27.20 -13.56 11.22
C CYS A 141 28.14 -12.35 11.16
N HIS A 142 29.10 -12.39 10.21
CA HIS A 142 30.13 -11.36 10.02
C HIS A 142 30.05 -10.73 8.62
N CYS A 143 28.85 -10.34 8.19
CA CYS A 143 28.61 -9.85 6.82
C CYS A 143 29.49 -8.64 6.46
N GLU A 144 29.87 -7.80 7.43
CA GLU A 144 30.72 -6.62 7.19
C GLU A 144 32.14 -6.96 6.72
N THR A 145 32.68 -8.12 7.09
CA THR A 145 34.04 -8.55 6.71
C THR A 145 34.07 -9.72 5.73
N SER A 146 32.96 -10.49 5.59
CA SER A 146 32.89 -11.62 4.66
C SER A 146 32.20 -11.31 3.32
N ASN A 147 31.29 -10.33 3.26
CA ASN A 147 30.54 -10.03 2.05
C ASN A 147 31.17 -8.85 1.29
N PRO A 148 31.56 -8.98 0.01
CA PRO A 148 32.13 -7.89 -0.78
C PRO A 148 31.27 -6.62 -0.90
N SER A 149 29.96 -6.72 -0.64
CA SER A 149 29.09 -5.54 -0.60
C SER A 149 29.03 -4.82 0.75
N GLY A 150 29.74 -5.31 1.78
CA GLY A 150 29.73 -4.79 3.16
C GLY A 150 28.36 -4.77 3.82
N SER A 151 27.41 -5.60 3.35
CA SER A 151 25.99 -5.51 3.73
C SER A 151 25.32 -6.87 3.91
N CYS A 152 24.15 -6.90 4.55
CA CYS A 152 23.43 -8.14 4.84
C CYS A 152 23.08 -8.93 3.56
N CYS A 153 23.39 -10.22 3.55
CA CYS A 153 23.22 -11.12 2.40
C CYS A 153 21.75 -11.42 2.03
N LEU A 154 20.78 -11.27 2.94
CA LEU A 154 19.39 -11.71 2.75
C LEU A 154 18.75 -11.16 1.46
N GLY A 155 19.02 -9.90 1.10
CA GLY A 155 18.53 -9.30 -0.14
C GLY A 155 19.18 -9.89 -1.40
N SER A 156 20.47 -10.27 -1.34
CA SER A 156 21.17 -10.96 -2.42
C SER A 156 20.67 -12.40 -2.57
N VAL A 157 20.46 -13.11 -1.46
CA VAL A 157 19.92 -14.47 -1.44
C VAL A 157 18.49 -14.52 -1.99
N THR A 158 17.62 -13.58 -1.59
CA THR A 158 16.25 -13.48 -2.14
C THR A 158 16.25 -13.32 -3.67
N LYS A 159 17.17 -12.52 -4.22
CA LYS A 159 17.36 -12.38 -5.68
C LYS A 159 17.95 -13.64 -6.31
N GLY A 160 18.92 -14.28 -5.65
CA GLY A 160 19.53 -15.53 -6.09
C GLY A 160 18.55 -16.69 -6.19
N ILE A 161 17.55 -16.78 -5.29
CA ILE A 161 16.46 -17.76 -5.39
C ILE A 161 15.63 -17.54 -6.67
N ALA A 162 15.27 -16.29 -6.98
CA ALA A 162 14.53 -15.98 -8.21
C ALA A 162 15.36 -16.32 -9.47
N ILE A 163 16.66 -16.00 -9.47
CA ILE A 163 17.59 -16.33 -10.56
C ILE A 163 17.73 -17.85 -10.72
N ALA A 164 17.90 -18.61 -9.63
CA ALA A 164 17.98 -20.06 -9.65
C ALA A 164 16.71 -20.70 -10.23
N GLN A 165 15.53 -20.25 -9.77
CA GLN A 165 14.24 -20.73 -10.27
C GLN A 165 14.08 -20.49 -11.78
N GLU A 166 14.44 -19.30 -12.26
CA GLU A 166 14.30 -18.95 -13.67
C GLU A 166 15.25 -19.74 -14.57
N GLU A 167 16.50 -19.87 -14.17
CA GLU A 167 17.48 -20.66 -14.92
C GLU A 167 17.13 -22.16 -14.98
N MET A 168 16.48 -22.71 -13.94
CA MET A 168 15.98 -24.08 -13.99
C MET A 168 14.73 -24.24 -14.88
N ARG A 169 13.80 -23.27 -14.88
CA ARG A 169 12.67 -23.26 -15.82
C ARG A 169 13.12 -23.24 -17.28
N MET A 170 14.19 -22.50 -17.57
CA MET A 170 14.79 -22.44 -18.90
C MET A 170 15.45 -23.77 -19.32
N HIS A 171 15.94 -24.59 -18.39
CA HIS A 171 16.42 -25.95 -18.69
C HIS A 171 15.28 -26.97 -18.88
N ASP A 172 14.21 -26.88 -18.10
CA ASP A 172 13.03 -27.74 -18.27
C ASP A 172 12.34 -27.51 -19.63
N SER A 173 12.27 -26.24 -20.05
CA SER A 173 11.68 -25.80 -21.32
C SER A 173 12.40 -26.32 -22.57
N THR A 174 13.69 -26.68 -22.50
CA THR A 174 14.44 -27.28 -23.61
C THR A 174 14.35 -28.81 -23.69
N VAL A 175 13.84 -29.49 -22.66
CA VAL A 175 13.89 -30.96 -22.57
C VAL A 175 12.52 -31.63 -22.80
N THR A 176 11.40 -30.93 -22.58
CA THR A 176 10.07 -31.56 -22.69
C THR A 176 9.09 -30.79 -23.58
N LEU A 177 9.06 -31.13 -24.87
CA LEU A 177 7.82 -31.03 -25.63
C LEU A 177 6.85 -32.10 -25.09
N ALA A 178 5.62 -31.71 -24.78
CA ALA A 178 4.54 -32.55 -24.22
C ALA A 178 4.66 -32.99 -22.74
N SER A 179 4.15 -32.15 -21.83
CA SER A 179 3.21 -32.62 -20.80
C SER A 179 2.30 -31.49 -20.29
N THR A 180 1.04 -31.82 -20.03
CA THR A 180 -0.02 -30.87 -19.67
C THR A 180 0.19 -30.25 -18.30
N THR A 181 0.06 -28.92 -18.21
CA THR A 181 0.16 -28.17 -16.95
C THR A 181 -0.77 -28.67 -15.85
N LYS A 182 -0.20 -29.10 -14.72
CA LYS A 182 -0.88 -29.11 -13.41
C LYS A 182 -0.04 -28.36 -12.39
N SER A 183 -0.33 -27.06 -12.25
CA SER A 183 0.21 -26.23 -11.18
C SER A 183 -0.53 -26.51 -9.87
N SER A 184 0.18 -27.05 -8.87
CA SER A 184 -0.30 -27.25 -7.50
C SER A 184 -0.28 -25.93 -6.71
N THR A 185 -1.13 -24.97 -7.11
CA THR A 185 -1.31 -23.71 -6.36
C THR A 185 -1.86 -24.00 -4.96
N GLY A 186 -1.17 -23.48 -3.94
CA GLY A 186 -1.60 -23.62 -2.55
C GLY A 186 -2.94 -22.92 -2.30
N ARG A 187 -3.79 -23.51 -1.45
CA ARG A 187 -5.15 -23.02 -1.17
C ARG A 187 -5.22 -21.54 -0.75
N GLY A 188 -4.17 -21.01 -0.10
CA GLY A 188 -4.05 -19.59 0.23
C GLY A 188 -3.78 -18.66 -0.96
N GLU A 189 -3.02 -19.10 -1.97
CA GLU A 189 -2.74 -18.33 -3.18
C GLU A 189 -4.01 -18.18 -4.05
N VAL A 190 -4.82 -19.24 -4.12
CA VAL A 190 -6.12 -19.22 -4.80
C VAL A 190 -7.07 -18.21 -4.14
N ILE A 191 -7.14 -18.20 -2.80
CA ILE A 191 -7.95 -17.23 -2.04
C ILE A 191 -7.46 -15.79 -2.28
N ALA A 192 -6.14 -15.56 -2.28
CA ALA A 192 -5.57 -14.23 -2.55
C ALA A 192 -5.90 -13.74 -3.97
N LYS A 193 -5.73 -14.59 -5.00
CA LYS A 193 -6.05 -14.24 -6.40
C LYS A 193 -7.53 -13.90 -6.58
N ILE A 194 -8.44 -14.72 -6.02
CA ILE A 194 -9.88 -14.44 -6.05
C ILE A 194 -10.21 -13.11 -5.37
N GLY A 195 -9.62 -12.84 -4.20
CA GLY A 195 -9.79 -11.57 -3.49
C GLY A 195 -9.38 -10.34 -4.31
N THR A 196 -8.23 -10.40 -5.00
CA THR A 196 -7.80 -9.30 -5.87
C THR A 196 -8.76 -9.04 -7.04
N ILE A 197 -9.29 -10.10 -7.66
CA ILE A 197 -10.24 -9.98 -8.78
C ILE A 197 -11.57 -9.39 -8.31
N VAL A 198 -12.15 -9.92 -7.22
CA VAL A 198 -13.44 -9.44 -6.68
C VAL A 198 -13.33 -7.97 -6.22
N SER A 199 -12.22 -7.58 -5.60
CA SER A 199 -12.02 -6.19 -5.16
C SER A 199 -11.92 -5.20 -6.33
N ALA A 200 -11.26 -5.58 -7.44
CA ALA A 200 -11.19 -4.76 -8.64
C ALA A 200 -12.57 -4.58 -9.32
N PHE A 201 -13.39 -5.64 -9.37
CA PHE A 201 -14.76 -5.54 -9.90
C PHE A 201 -15.68 -4.68 -9.02
N MET A 202 -15.63 -4.85 -7.68
CA MET A 202 -16.38 -4.02 -6.73
C MET A 202 -15.99 -2.53 -6.83
N ALA A 203 -14.68 -2.23 -6.91
CA ALA A 203 -14.19 -0.86 -7.08
C ALA A 203 -14.54 -0.25 -8.44
N SER A 204 -14.67 -1.07 -9.49
CA SER A 204 -15.13 -0.60 -10.81
C SER A 204 -16.65 -0.37 -10.83
N ALA A 205 -17.42 -1.20 -10.13
CA ALA A 205 -18.88 -1.15 -10.12
C ALA A 205 -19.42 0.19 -9.59
N CYS A 206 -18.80 0.81 -8.58
CA CYS A 206 -19.28 2.09 -8.06
C CYS A 206 -19.17 3.26 -9.06
N CYS A 207 -18.30 3.16 -10.08
CA CYS A 207 -18.14 4.18 -11.13
C CYS A 207 -18.99 3.88 -12.38
N TRP A 208 -19.13 2.61 -12.75
CA TRP A 208 -19.86 2.21 -13.97
C TRP A 208 -21.36 2.03 -13.75
N LEU A 209 -21.80 1.58 -12.57
CA LEU A 209 -23.21 1.33 -12.29
C LEU A 209 -24.09 2.60 -12.39
N PRO A 210 -23.67 3.81 -11.94
CA PRO A 210 -24.44 5.04 -12.13
C PRO A 210 -24.59 5.42 -13.62
N LEU A 211 -23.53 5.25 -14.41
CA LEU A 211 -23.53 5.55 -15.85
C LEU A 211 -24.46 4.59 -16.61
N ILE A 212 -24.44 3.30 -16.26
CA ILE A 212 -25.31 2.27 -16.82
C ILE A 212 -26.78 2.52 -16.43
N MET A 213 -27.06 2.92 -15.20
CA MET A 213 -28.42 3.26 -14.77
C MET A 213 -29.00 4.47 -15.52
N LEU A 214 -28.18 5.51 -15.74
CA LEU A 214 -28.54 6.64 -16.61
C LEU A 214 -28.86 6.19 -18.03
N ALA A 215 -28.06 5.30 -18.61
CA ALA A 215 -28.26 4.78 -19.96
C ALA A 215 -29.54 3.92 -20.12
N ILE A 216 -30.00 3.27 -19.05
CA ILE A 216 -31.23 2.45 -19.03
C ILE A 216 -32.46 3.32 -18.66
N GLY A 217 -32.27 4.61 -18.32
CA GLY A 217 -33.35 5.54 -18.00
C GLY A 217 -34.04 5.27 -16.66
N VAL A 218 -33.44 4.45 -15.79
CA VAL A 218 -33.98 4.17 -14.46
C VAL A 218 -33.54 5.28 -13.51
N SER A 219 -34.48 6.12 -13.07
CA SER A 219 -34.20 7.12 -12.05
C SER A 219 -33.78 6.42 -10.74
N GLY A 220 -32.66 6.86 -10.16
CA GLY A 220 -32.04 6.20 -9.00
C GLY A 220 -32.96 6.07 -7.78
N ALA A 221 -33.99 6.92 -7.69
CA ALA A 221 -35.03 6.90 -6.66
C ALA A 221 -35.73 5.52 -6.53
N GLY A 222 -36.07 4.88 -7.65
CA GLY A 222 -36.79 3.61 -7.62
C GLY A 222 -35.98 2.44 -7.05
N ILE A 223 -34.66 2.43 -7.28
CA ILE A 223 -33.76 1.40 -6.73
C ILE A 223 -33.36 1.75 -5.28
N ALA A 224 -33.15 3.03 -4.97
CA ALA A 224 -32.82 3.50 -3.62
C ALA A 224 -33.84 3.03 -2.58
N ALA A 225 -35.14 3.18 -2.84
CA ALA A 225 -36.20 2.72 -1.94
C ALA A 225 -36.16 1.20 -1.64
N THR A 226 -35.71 0.37 -2.58
CA THR A 226 -35.54 -1.07 -2.36
C THR A 226 -34.25 -1.41 -1.59
N LEU A 227 -33.19 -0.63 -1.79
CA LEU A 227 -31.91 -0.80 -1.09
C LEU A 227 -31.94 -0.29 0.35
N GLU A 228 -32.82 0.66 0.68
CA GLU A 228 -33.01 1.14 2.05
C GLU A 228 -33.43 0.02 3.02
N MET A 229 -34.20 -0.98 2.56
CA MET A 229 -34.53 -2.18 3.34
C MET A 229 -33.28 -2.99 3.72
N TYR A 230 -32.24 -3.01 2.87
CA TYR A 230 -30.98 -3.73 3.10
C TYR A 230 -29.90 -2.85 3.74
N ARG A 231 -30.14 -1.54 3.91
CA ARG A 231 -29.23 -0.59 4.57
C ARG A 231 -28.68 -1.09 5.92
N PRO A 232 -29.47 -1.62 6.88
CA PRO A 232 -28.92 -2.15 8.14
C PRO A 232 -27.98 -3.34 7.92
N LEU A 233 -28.24 -4.19 6.92
CA LEU A 233 -27.39 -5.34 6.59
C LEU A 233 -26.03 -4.88 6.01
N PHE A 234 -26.03 -3.90 5.09
CA PHE A 234 -24.79 -3.31 4.57
C PHE A 234 -23.97 -2.60 5.66
N ILE A 235 -24.63 -1.95 6.62
CA ILE A 235 -23.98 -1.34 7.78
C ILE A 235 -23.27 -2.40 8.63
N VAL A 236 -23.95 -3.50 8.98
CA VAL A 236 -23.35 -4.61 9.76
C VAL A 236 -22.16 -5.23 9.03
N ILE A 237 -22.26 -5.49 7.73
CA ILE A 237 -21.16 -6.03 6.92
C ILE A 237 -19.96 -5.06 6.89
N THR A 238 -20.20 -3.77 6.72
CA THR A 238 -19.16 -2.73 6.68
C THR A 238 -18.43 -2.61 8.02
N PHE A 239 -19.16 -2.59 9.14
CA PHE A 239 -18.56 -2.63 10.47
C PHE A 239 -17.82 -3.93 10.75
N GLY A 240 -18.28 -5.07 10.21
CA GLY A 240 -17.54 -6.34 10.27
C GLY A 240 -16.20 -6.29 9.55
N PHE A 241 -16.14 -5.75 8.33
CA PHE A 241 -14.89 -5.58 7.59
C PHE A 241 -13.95 -4.57 8.23
N LEU A 242 -14.46 -3.42 8.70
CA LEU A 242 -13.67 -2.44 9.46
C LEU A 242 -13.13 -3.05 10.76
N GLY A 243 -13.97 -3.76 11.52
CA GLY A 243 -13.57 -4.47 12.74
C GLY A 243 -12.47 -5.50 12.49
N ALA A 244 -12.58 -6.29 11.40
CA ALA A 244 -11.53 -7.19 10.97
C ALA A 244 -10.23 -6.45 10.57
N ALA A 245 -10.34 -5.35 9.82
CA ALA A 245 -9.18 -4.55 9.41
C ALA A 245 -8.45 -3.91 10.61
N PHE A 246 -9.19 -3.37 11.59
CA PHE A 246 -8.65 -2.92 12.87
C PHE A 246 -8.02 -4.08 13.64
N TYR A 247 -8.71 -5.21 13.75
CA TYR A 247 -8.21 -6.40 14.43
C TYR A 247 -6.88 -6.89 13.85
N PHE A 248 -6.75 -7.00 12.51
CA PHE A 248 -5.50 -7.41 11.88
C PHE A 248 -4.40 -6.33 11.90
N THR A 249 -4.76 -5.04 11.91
CA THR A 249 -3.79 -3.92 11.95
C THR A 249 -3.27 -3.63 13.36
N TYR A 250 -4.08 -3.89 14.38
CA TYR A 250 -3.76 -3.64 15.79
C TYR A 250 -3.51 -4.91 16.61
N ARG A 251 -3.73 -6.12 16.07
CA ARG A 251 -3.24 -7.35 16.72
C ARG A 251 -1.72 -7.20 16.91
N PRO A 252 -1.19 -7.35 18.13
CA PRO A 252 0.22 -7.69 18.25
C PRO A 252 0.42 -8.98 17.45
N LYS A 253 1.45 -9.01 16.60
CA LYS A 253 1.91 -10.29 16.07
C LYS A 253 2.39 -11.07 17.28
N ILE A 254 1.62 -12.08 17.67
CA ILE A 254 2.07 -13.09 18.63
C ILE A 254 3.32 -13.69 18.00
N ALA A 255 4.49 -13.29 18.52
CA ALA A 255 5.65 -14.16 18.45
C ALA A 255 5.20 -15.47 19.09
N SER A 256 5.35 -16.57 18.36
CA SER A 256 5.00 -17.90 18.86
C SER A 256 5.80 -18.16 20.14
N ALA A 257 5.13 -18.01 21.28
CA ALA A 257 5.73 -18.19 22.58
C ALA A 257 5.81 -19.69 22.88
N GLU A 258 7.04 -20.19 22.96
CA GLU A 258 7.37 -21.27 23.88
C GLU A 258 8.37 -20.70 24.89
N ALA A 259 8.01 -20.79 26.17
CA ALA A 259 8.77 -20.43 27.38
C ALA A 259 9.09 -18.94 27.69
N GLU A 260 8.49 -18.45 28.79
CA GLU A 260 8.62 -17.12 29.40
C GLU A 260 8.26 -17.27 30.90
N HIS A 261 8.89 -16.62 31.92
CA HIS A 261 10.04 -15.70 32.01
C HIS A 261 11.23 -16.36 32.76
N ASP A 262 12.41 -15.70 32.88
CA ASP A 262 12.82 -15.03 34.14
C ASP A 262 14.05 -14.09 34.00
N CYS A 263 14.20 -13.19 34.97
CA CYS A 263 15.16 -12.11 35.27
C CYS A 263 16.65 -12.25 34.83
N CYS A 264 17.46 -11.18 34.70
CA CYS A 264 17.48 -9.93 35.49
C CYS A 264 18.08 -8.69 34.73
N PRO A 265 17.87 -7.44 35.20
CA PRO A 265 18.28 -6.18 34.54
C PRO A 265 19.44 -5.43 35.25
N THR A 266 19.96 -4.33 34.66
CA THR A 266 20.06 -2.98 35.30
C THR A 266 20.66 -1.88 34.39
N GLU A 267 20.00 -0.72 34.38
CA GLU A 267 20.51 0.67 34.32
C GLU A 267 21.50 1.18 33.24
N SER A 268 20.90 1.77 32.20
CA SER A 268 21.14 3.16 31.74
C SER A 268 22.55 3.66 31.40
N ALA A 269 22.90 3.58 30.11
CA ALA A 269 23.25 4.77 29.31
C ALA A 269 22.80 4.55 27.85
N LYS A 270 22.41 5.63 27.15
CA LYS A 270 21.83 5.60 25.80
C LYS A 270 22.67 4.78 24.80
N ALA A 271 22.25 3.55 24.53
CA ALA A 271 22.65 2.81 23.33
C ALA A 271 21.61 3.11 22.24
N GLU A 272 21.97 3.96 21.27
CA GLU A 272 21.18 4.10 20.05
C GLU A 272 21.43 2.87 19.16
N ASP A 273 20.36 2.11 18.87
CA ASP A 273 20.44 0.83 18.17
C ASP A 273 21.12 0.96 16.80
N CYS A 274 22.30 0.35 16.69
CA CYS A 274 23.16 0.43 15.52
C CYS A 274 22.73 -0.57 14.41
N CYS A 275 21.48 -0.48 13.92
CA CYS A 275 21.06 -1.17 12.69
C CYS A 275 19.78 -0.60 12.02
N ALA A 276 19.65 0.73 11.95
CA ALA A 276 18.64 1.39 11.12
C ALA A 276 19.31 2.21 10.00
N PRO A 277 18.92 2.07 8.72
CA PRO A 277 19.43 2.93 7.66
C PRO A 277 18.86 4.34 7.83
N THR A 278 19.71 5.31 8.15
CA THR A 278 19.35 6.74 8.23
C THR A 278 19.18 7.39 6.85
N GLY A 279 18.42 6.73 5.96
CA GLY A 279 17.65 7.48 4.98
C GLY A 279 16.56 8.24 5.72
N LYS A 280 16.35 9.52 5.41
CA LYS A 280 15.18 10.29 5.88
C LYS A 280 13.90 9.81 5.19
N HIS A 281 13.54 8.54 5.40
CA HIS A 281 12.24 8.00 5.02
C HIS A 281 11.21 8.49 6.04
N ARG A 282 10.74 9.72 5.80
CA ARG A 282 9.60 10.28 6.54
C ARG A 282 8.42 9.34 6.29
N PHE A 283 7.67 9.04 7.36
CA PHE A 283 6.61 8.03 7.46
C PHE A 283 7.09 6.57 7.55
N SER A 284 7.00 6.02 8.76
CA SER A 284 6.94 4.59 9.02
C SER A 284 5.77 3.96 8.26
N MET A 285 6.02 2.87 7.51
CA MET A 285 4.99 2.12 6.78
C MET A 285 3.84 1.67 7.70
N MET A 286 4.13 1.38 8.97
CA MET A 286 3.12 1.00 9.96
C MET A 286 2.25 2.19 10.40
N ALA A 287 2.81 3.40 10.43
CA ALA A 287 2.03 4.62 10.66
C ALA A 287 1.15 4.95 9.46
N LEU A 288 1.65 4.78 8.23
CA LEU A 288 0.88 5.00 7.01
C LEU A 288 -0.35 4.07 6.92
N ASN A 289 -0.19 2.77 7.22
CA ASN A 289 -1.32 1.83 7.21
C ASN A 289 -2.38 2.19 8.28
N LYS A 290 -1.96 2.65 9.47
CA LYS A 290 -2.88 3.16 10.51
C LYS A 290 -3.60 4.43 10.06
N VAL A 291 -2.89 5.40 9.49
CA VAL A 291 -3.49 6.64 8.96
C VAL A 291 -4.48 6.34 7.82
N MET A 292 -4.14 5.43 6.91
CA MET A 292 -5.03 4.98 5.84
C MET A 292 -6.30 4.32 6.39
N LEU A 293 -6.17 3.43 7.37
CA LEU A 293 -7.31 2.77 8.03
C LEU A 293 -8.25 3.79 8.71
N TRP A 294 -7.70 4.74 9.48
CA TRP A 294 -8.49 5.82 10.07
C TRP A 294 -9.13 6.72 9.02
N GLY A 295 -8.43 7.03 7.92
CA GLY A 295 -8.98 7.81 6.79
C GLY A 295 -10.18 7.11 6.13
N VAL A 296 -10.06 5.81 5.84
CA VAL A 296 -11.17 4.99 5.32
C VAL A 296 -12.33 4.92 6.32
N THR A 297 -12.03 4.85 7.62
CA THR A 297 -13.05 4.82 8.68
C THR A 297 -13.84 6.13 8.74
N VAL A 298 -13.16 7.28 8.74
CA VAL A 298 -13.80 8.60 8.73
C VAL A 298 -14.65 8.79 7.46
N LEU A 299 -14.13 8.37 6.30
CA LEU A 299 -14.87 8.47 5.04
C LEU A 299 -16.13 7.58 5.04
N ALA A 300 -16.02 6.33 5.52
CA ALA A 300 -17.15 5.41 5.63
C ALA A 300 -18.23 5.93 6.60
N VAL A 301 -17.82 6.51 7.74
CA VAL A 301 -18.73 7.17 8.68
C VAL A 301 -19.42 8.37 8.02
N ALA A 302 -18.67 9.24 7.33
CA ALA A 302 -19.26 10.38 6.62
C ALA A 302 -20.31 9.94 5.58
N PHE A 303 -20.02 8.91 4.76
CA PHE A 303 -21.00 8.35 3.83
C PHE A 303 -22.19 7.66 4.52
N LEU A 304 -22.02 7.05 5.69
CA LEU A 304 -23.13 6.46 6.45
C LEU A 304 -24.10 7.56 6.92
N PHE A 305 -23.57 8.69 7.39
CA PHE A 305 -24.36 9.84 7.81
C PHE A 305 -24.82 10.76 6.65
N PHE A 306 -24.43 10.49 5.40
CA PHE A 306 -24.76 11.28 4.21
C PHE A 306 -26.23 11.76 4.16
N PRO A 307 -27.26 10.89 4.35
CA PRO A 307 -28.65 11.35 4.29
C PRO A 307 -28.98 12.45 5.32
N SER A 308 -28.39 12.41 6.51
CA SER A 308 -28.70 13.33 7.62
C SER A 308 -28.12 14.74 7.49
N TYR A 309 -27.14 14.97 6.61
CA TYR A 309 -26.59 16.31 6.34
C TYR A 309 -26.82 16.79 4.91
N VAL A 310 -27.16 15.90 3.98
CA VAL A 310 -27.44 16.27 2.58
C VAL A 310 -28.78 16.98 2.44
N GLY A 311 -29.78 16.68 3.30
CA GLY A 311 -31.00 17.49 3.38
C GLY A 311 -30.72 18.97 3.64
N MET A 312 -29.71 19.28 4.47
CA MET A 312 -29.27 20.66 4.73
C MET A 312 -28.58 21.32 3.52
N PHE A 313 -27.85 20.55 2.70
CA PHE A 313 -27.09 21.07 1.55
C PHE A 313 -27.89 21.12 0.24
N LEU A 314 -28.85 20.20 0.04
CA LEU A 314 -29.79 20.20 -1.08
C LEU A 314 -31.04 21.05 -0.82
N ARG A 315 -31.07 21.83 0.27
CA ARG A 315 -32.12 22.84 0.54
C ARG A 315 -31.92 24.09 -0.33
N VAL A 316 -31.96 23.88 -1.65
CA VAL A 316 -31.90 24.89 -2.70
C VAL A 316 -33.28 24.98 -3.34
N GLY A 317 -33.94 26.15 -3.27
CA GLY A 317 -35.18 26.41 -4.00
C GLY A 317 -36.42 26.59 -3.12
N ASP A 318 -36.52 27.81 -2.58
CA ASP A 318 -37.74 28.52 -2.16
C ASP A 318 -38.80 27.76 -1.37
N ASP A 319 -38.78 28.04 -0.06
CA ASP A 319 -39.96 28.04 0.79
C ASP A 319 -40.94 29.13 0.31
N ALA A 320 -41.69 28.85 -0.76
CA ALA A 320 -42.91 29.60 -1.07
C ALA A 320 -43.89 29.40 0.08
N ALA A 321 -43.82 30.30 1.07
CA ALA A 321 -44.49 30.13 2.34
C ALA A 321 -46.01 29.96 2.14
N LEU A 322 -46.57 28.92 2.76
CA LEU A 322 -48.00 28.64 2.76
C LEU A 322 -48.74 29.76 3.51
N SER A 323 -49.12 30.81 2.79
CA SER A 323 -50.01 31.86 3.29
C SER A 323 -51.38 31.26 3.64
N GLU A 324 -51.99 31.73 4.73
CA GLU A 324 -53.39 31.42 5.06
C GLU A 324 -54.37 31.91 3.98
N SER A 325 -53.94 32.87 3.14
CA SER A 325 -54.70 33.39 2.00
C SER A 325 -54.48 32.58 0.71
N MET A 326 -54.56 31.25 0.75
CA MET A 326 -54.46 30.38 -0.44
C MET A 326 -55.36 29.15 -0.30
N ASN A 327 -55.90 28.63 -1.40
CA ASN A 327 -56.64 27.37 -1.38
C ASN A 327 -55.65 26.23 -1.17
N GLN A 328 -55.79 25.47 -0.09
CA GLN A 328 -54.85 24.41 0.30
C GLN A 328 -55.49 23.02 0.18
N ALA A 329 -54.73 22.05 -0.34
CA ALA A 329 -55.11 20.64 -0.37
C ALA A 329 -54.01 19.79 0.28
N VAL A 330 -54.42 18.81 1.10
CA VAL A 330 -53.50 17.86 1.73
C VAL A 330 -53.66 16.50 1.07
N PHE A 331 -52.56 15.94 0.58
CA PHE A 331 -52.47 14.63 -0.05
C PHE A 331 -51.64 13.68 0.82
N LYS A 332 -52.20 12.51 1.14
CA LYS A 332 -51.43 11.42 1.73
C LYS A 332 -50.62 10.72 0.65
N ILE A 333 -49.35 10.47 0.92
CA ILE A 333 -48.41 9.85 0.00
C ILE A 333 -47.93 8.51 0.58
N GLU A 334 -48.10 7.43 -0.17
CA GLU A 334 -47.60 6.11 0.18
C GLU A 334 -46.29 5.81 -0.57
N GLY A 335 -45.33 5.18 0.11
CA GLY A 335 -44.04 4.78 -0.47
C GLY A 335 -42.92 5.82 -0.38
N MET A 336 -43.11 6.92 0.34
CA MET A 336 -42.04 7.89 0.62
C MET A 336 -41.16 7.36 1.77
N THR A 337 -39.85 7.23 1.54
CA THR A 337 -38.92 6.55 2.47
C THR A 337 -37.71 7.40 2.91
N CYS A 338 -37.51 8.58 2.33
CA CYS A 338 -36.38 9.47 2.63
C CYS A 338 -36.73 10.95 2.39
N GLU A 339 -36.06 11.86 3.11
CA GLU A 339 -36.13 13.33 2.93
C GLU A 339 -35.73 13.76 1.51
N GLY A 340 -34.85 13.01 0.84
CA GLY A 340 -34.54 13.22 -0.57
C GLY A 340 -35.74 12.96 -1.50
N CYS A 341 -36.61 12.01 -1.14
CA CYS A 341 -37.82 11.70 -1.91
C CYS A 341 -38.89 12.79 -1.75
N SER A 342 -39.01 13.42 -0.58
CA SER A 342 -39.92 14.57 -0.38
C SER A 342 -39.53 15.77 -1.25
N ASN A 343 -38.23 16.03 -1.46
CA ASN A 343 -37.78 17.14 -2.30
C ASN A 343 -38.08 16.91 -3.78
N ILE A 344 -37.78 15.70 -4.30
CA ILE A 344 -38.10 15.32 -5.69
C ILE A 344 -39.62 15.37 -5.94
N LEU A 345 -40.42 14.94 -4.97
CA LEU A 345 -41.88 15.03 -5.05
C LEU A 345 -42.37 16.48 -5.00
N ALA A 346 -41.79 17.32 -4.14
CA ALA A 346 -42.13 18.74 -4.06
C ALA A 346 -41.85 19.46 -5.38
N GLU A 347 -40.70 19.22 -6.00
CA GLU A 347 -40.34 19.74 -7.32
C GLU A 347 -41.28 19.25 -8.42
N SER A 348 -41.62 17.96 -8.42
CA SER A 348 -42.56 17.36 -9.39
C SER A 348 -43.98 17.97 -9.29
N ILE A 349 -44.45 18.27 -8.08
CA ILE A 349 -45.76 18.92 -7.87
C ILE A 349 -45.68 20.41 -8.25
N ARG A 350 -44.58 21.13 -7.93
CA ARG A 350 -44.39 22.55 -8.31
C ARG A 350 -44.39 22.77 -9.83
N ALA A 351 -44.09 21.74 -10.62
CA ALA A 351 -44.15 21.80 -12.09
C ALA A 351 -45.59 21.78 -12.66
N VAL A 352 -46.62 21.48 -11.85
CA VAL A 352 -48.02 21.47 -12.29
C VAL A 352 -48.56 22.91 -12.36
N PRO A 353 -49.20 23.32 -13.48
CA PRO A 353 -49.78 24.65 -13.63
C PRO A 353 -50.77 25.02 -12.51
N GLY A 354 -50.70 26.27 -12.03
CA GLY A 354 -51.63 26.79 -11.01
C GLY A 354 -51.25 26.50 -9.55
N ILE A 355 -50.13 25.83 -9.31
CA ILE A 355 -49.59 25.59 -7.96
C ILE A 355 -48.53 26.64 -7.61
N LEU A 356 -48.70 27.30 -6.47
CA LEU A 356 -47.80 28.35 -5.99
C LEU A 356 -46.89 27.89 -4.84
N ALA A 357 -47.37 26.98 -4.02
CA ALA A 357 -46.66 26.52 -2.83
C ALA A 357 -46.79 25.00 -2.67
N VAL A 358 -45.68 24.33 -2.34
CA VAL A 358 -45.67 22.90 -2.01
C VAL A 358 -44.73 22.67 -0.84
N ASN A 359 -45.28 22.06 0.21
CA ASN A 359 -44.55 21.58 1.38
C ASN A 359 -44.83 20.08 1.53
N VAL A 360 -43.79 19.25 1.54
CA VAL A 360 -43.91 17.79 1.69
C VAL A 360 -43.28 17.38 3.00
N ASN A 361 -44.11 16.92 3.94
CA ASN A 361 -43.66 16.39 5.22
C ASN A 361 -43.41 14.88 5.09
N PHE A 362 -42.13 14.51 5.03
CA PHE A 362 -41.68 13.12 4.98
C PHE A 362 -42.12 12.30 6.21
N GLU A 363 -42.00 12.84 7.43
CA GLU A 363 -42.33 12.11 8.67
C GLU A 363 -43.83 11.81 8.78
N ALA A 364 -44.68 12.72 8.30
CA ALA A 364 -46.13 12.53 8.27
C ALA A 364 -46.62 11.70 7.06
N GLY A 365 -45.82 11.63 5.99
CA GLY A 365 -46.25 11.07 4.70
C GLY A 365 -47.31 11.92 4.00
N GLU A 366 -47.24 13.25 4.15
CA GLU A 366 -48.24 14.20 3.67
C GLU A 366 -47.63 15.33 2.81
N ALA A 367 -48.28 15.65 1.70
CA ALA A 367 -47.95 16.79 0.85
C ALA A 367 -49.06 17.85 0.95
N THR A 368 -48.71 19.06 1.39
CA THR A 368 -49.59 20.23 1.40
C THR A 368 -49.30 21.08 0.17
N VAL A 369 -50.35 21.32 -0.62
CA VAL A 369 -50.29 22.02 -1.90
C VAL A 369 -51.17 23.27 -1.82
N GLY A 370 -50.61 24.43 -2.14
CA GLY A 370 -51.30 25.72 -2.20
C GLY A 370 -51.44 26.22 -3.63
N ALA A 371 -52.67 26.59 -4.00
CA ALA A 371 -53.01 27.25 -5.26
C ALA A 371 -53.52 28.69 -5.03
N GLU A 372 -53.60 29.48 -6.10
CA GLU A 372 -54.17 30.83 -6.09
C GLU A 372 -55.58 30.88 -5.46
N THR A 373 -55.90 31.97 -4.76
CA THR A 373 -57.22 32.15 -4.12
C THR A 373 -58.40 32.10 -5.08
N CYS A 374 -58.20 32.48 -6.34
CA CYS A 374 -59.21 32.45 -7.39
C CYS A 374 -59.46 31.05 -7.99
N CYS A 375 -58.56 30.08 -7.75
CA CYS A 375 -58.55 28.79 -8.43
C CYS A 375 -58.62 27.63 -7.43
N ALA A 376 -59.35 26.57 -7.77
CA ALA A 376 -59.30 25.32 -7.01
C ALA A 376 -57.97 24.60 -7.32
N VAL A 377 -57.44 23.84 -6.34
CA VAL A 377 -56.24 23.01 -6.55
C VAL A 377 -56.57 21.93 -7.61
N PRO A 378 -55.76 21.77 -8.67
CA PRO A 378 -56.02 20.79 -9.73
C PRO A 378 -55.71 19.35 -9.28
N GLU A 379 -56.64 18.73 -8.53
CA GLU A 379 -56.48 17.41 -7.91
C GLU A 379 -55.97 16.34 -8.88
N ILE A 380 -56.55 16.27 -10.09
CA ILE A 380 -56.21 15.24 -11.09
C ILE A 380 -54.76 15.37 -11.55
N GLU A 381 -54.32 16.59 -11.86
CA GLU A 381 -52.96 16.88 -12.34
C GLU A 381 -51.92 16.67 -11.22
N VAL A 382 -52.27 17.02 -9.97
CA VAL A 382 -51.43 16.73 -8.79
C VAL A 382 -51.28 15.21 -8.58
N LEU A 383 -52.37 14.45 -8.65
CA LEU A 383 -52.32 12.98 -8.51
C LEU A 383 -51.57 12.32 -9.67
N GLU A 384 -51.64 12.87 -10.88
CA GLU A 384 -50.82 12.41 -12.02
C GLU A 384 -49.34 12.73 -11.81
N ALA A 385 -48.98 13.93 -11.35
CA ALA A 385 -47.61 14.29 -10.99
C ALA A 385 -47.03 13.40 -9.87
N ILE A 386 -47.80 13.11 -8.82
CA ILE A 386 -47.42 12.17 -7.75
C ILE A 386 -47.14 10.77 -8.32
N LYS A 387 -47.97 10.31 -9.27
CA LYS A 387 -47.82 9.01 -9.93
C LYS A 387 -46.62 8.97 -10.88
N LEU A 388 -46.36 10.04 -11.62
CA LEU A 388 -45.18 10.19 -12.48
C LEU A 388 -43.88 10.25 -11.66
N ALA A 389 -43.90 10.84 -10.47
CA ALA A 389 -42.83 10.79 -9.49
C ALA A 389 -42.62 9.40 -8.85
N GLY A 390 -43.49 8.42 -9.15
CA GLY A 390 -43.37 7.02 -8.71
C GLY A 390 -44.10 6.68 -7.41
N PHE A 391 -44.87 7.61 -6.84
CA PHE A 391 -45.58 7.43 -5.57
C PHE A 391 -47.07 7.17 -5.77
N LYS A 392 -47.77 6.75 -4.70
CA LYS A 392 -49.24 6.67 -4.70
C LYS A 392 -49.80 7.77 -3.80
N GLY A 393 -50.67 8.60 -4.36
CA GLY A 393 -51.33 9.70 -3.65
C GLY A 393 -52.82 9.44 -3.42
N LYS A 394 -53.35 9.98 -2.32
CA LYS A 394 -54.80 10.16 -2.12
C LYS A 394 -55.05 11.49 -1.40
N GLN A 395 -55.97 12.31 -1.90
CA GLN A 395 -56.37 13.52 -1.19
C GLN A 395 -57.07 13.18 0.14
N LEU A 396 -56.68 13.88 1.21
CA LEU A 396 -57.27 13.74 2.55
C LEU A 396 -58.33 14.81 2.81
N SER A 397 -58.00 16.08 2.56
CA SER A 397 -58.86 17.23 2.87
C SER A 397 -58.54 18.44 1.99
N LEU A 398 -59.55 19.31 1.82
CA LEU A 398 -59.39 20.70 1.40
C LEU A 398 -59.36 21.59 2.65
N LYS A 399 -58.32 22.40 2.81
CA LYS A 399 -58.31 23.58 3.69
C LYS A 399 -58.63 24.79 2.82
N LYS A 400 -59.76 25.42 3.10
CA LYS A 400 -60.29 26.57 2.36
C LYS A 400 -60.23 27.82 3.24
#